data_AF-A0A7C9HFS1-F1
#
_entry.id   AF-A0A7C9HFS1-F1
#
_cell.length_a   1.000
_cell.length_b   1.000
_cell.length_c   1.000
_cell.angle_alpha   90.00
_cell.angle_beta   90.00
_cell.angle_gamma   90.00
#
_symmetry.space_group_name_H-M   'P 1'
#
loop_
_entity.id
_entity.type
_entity.pdbx_description
1 polymer ?
#
loop_
_entity_poly.entity_id
_entity_poly.type
_entity_poly.pdbx_seq_one_letter_code
_entity_poly.pdbx_strand_id
1 'polypeptide(L)' 'MAETPGTQDEPVEEGAGDASRAERIAGILDQVRSDVRLGHAHDEEAELRQRLAEAGITASDEEIERYVAREL' A
#
# COMPACT_ATOMS: atom_id res chain seq x y z
N MET A 1 42.95 27.54 -10.49
CA MET A 1 42.11 26.50 -11.12
C MET A 1 42.12 25.34 -10.13
N ALA A 2 41.29 25.32 -9.08
CA ALA A 2 39.83 25.22 -9.01
C ALA A 2 39.32 23.87 -9.55
N GLU A 3 39.46 22.82 -8.73
CA GLU A 3 38.54 21.67 -8.76
C GLU A 3 38.22 21.30 -7.31
N THR A 4 36.93 21.43 -7.00
CA THR A 4 36.26 21.34 -5.71
C THR A 4 36.30 19.92 -5.14
N PRO A 5 36.36 19.75 -3.80
CA PRO A 5 36.14 18.45 -3.18
C PRO A 5 34.73 17.99 -3.55
N GLY A 6 34.62 16.83 -4.20
CA GLY A 6 33.34 16.19 -4.51
C GLY A 6 32.52 16.12 -3.24
N THR A 7 31.41 16.86 -3.22
CA THR A 7 30.38 16.72 -2.22
C THR A 7 30.02 15.23 -2.19
N GLN A 8 30.26 14.59 -1.04
CA GLN A 8 29.54 13.38 -0.71
C GLN A 8 28.09 13.83 -0.61
N ASP A 9 27.35 13.69 -1.70
CA ASP A 9 25.91 13.68 -1.63
C ASP A 9 25.55 12.57 -0.64
N GLU A 10 24.88 12.97 0.42
CA GLU A 10 24.39 12.14 1.51
C GLU A 10 23.73 10.87 0.96
N PRO A 11 23.73 9.74 1.69
CA PRO A 11 23.00 8.56 1.23
C PRO A 11 21.59 8.98 0.84
N VAL A 12 21.16 8.62 -0.38
CA VAL A 12 19.77 8.74 -0.81
C VAL A 12 18.95 7.81 0.09
N GLU A 13 18.55 8.31 1.26
CA GLU A 13 17.50 7.73 2.10
C GLU A 13 16.14 8.13 1.52
N GLU A 14 15.87 7.77 0.27
CA GLU A 14 14.54 7.94 -0.31
C GLU A 14 13.99 6.58 -0.72
N GLY A 15 13.11 6.03 0.12
CA GLY A 15 12.26 4.89 -0.27
C GLY A 15 12.01 3.80 0.78
N ALA A 16 12.49 3.92 2.02
CA ALA A 16 12.19 2.92 3.06
C ALA A 16 11.07 3.34 4.04
N GLY A 17 10.62 4.60 4.00
CA GLY A 17 9.76 5.18 5.05
C GLY A 17 8.29 5.38 4.71
N ASP A 18 7.94 5.64 3.44
CA ASP A 18 6.58 6.12 3.11
C ASP A 18 6.17 5.65 1.71
N ALA A 19 5.68 4.41 1.60
CA ALA A 19 4.79 4.10 0.49
C ALA A 19 3.55 4.99 0.64
N SER A 20 3.16 5.69 -0.42
CA SER A 20 1.97 6.54 -0.39
C SER A 20 0.75 5.71 0.04
N ARG A 21 -0.25 6.36 0.65
CA ARG A 21 -1.49 5.67 1.06
C ARG A 21 -2.07 4.82 -0.07
N ALA A 22 -2.02 5.30 -1.31
CA ALA A 22 -2.48 4.59 -2.49
C ALA A 22 -1.66 3.31 -2.78
N GLU A 23 -0.33 3.38 -2.71
CA GLU A 23 0.54 2.21 -2.91
C GLU A 23 0.35 1.16 -1.81
N ARG A 24 0.16 1.60 -0.57
CA ARG A 24 -0.12 0.71 0.57
C ARG A 24 -1.46 0.00 0.38
N ILE A 25 -2.50 0.73 -0.02
CA ILE A 25 -3.83 0.16 -0.33
C ILE A 25 -3.72 -0.84 -1.49
N ALA A 26 -3.00 -0.50 -2.56
CA ALA A 26 -2.81 -1.39 -3.71
C ALA A 26 -2.12 -2.71 -3.32
N GLY A 27 -1.07 -2.65 -2.49
CA GLY A 27 -0.40 -3.84 -1.98
C GLY A 27 -1.31 -4.71 -1.11
N ILE A 28 -2.10 -4.09 -0.23
CA ILE A 28 -3.06 -4.81 0.61
C ILE A 28 -4.14 -5.47 -0.26
N LEU A 29 -4.67 -4.76 -1.26
CA LEU A 29 -5.66 -5.31 -2.20
C LEU A 29 -5.16 -6.58 -2.89
N ASP A 30 -3.92 -6.56 -3.37
CA ASP A 30 -3.35 -7.72 -4.06
C ASP A 30 -3.16 -8.92 -3.11
N GLN A 31 -2.81 -8.68 -1.85
CA GLN A 31 -2.74 -9.72 -0.81
C GLN A 31 -4.12 -10.32 -0.53
N VAL A 32 -5.12 -9.48 -0.27
CA VAL A 32 -6.50 -9.91 0.02
C VAL A 32 -7.07 -10.74 -1.14
N ARG A 33 -6.85 -10.29 -2.38
CA ARG A 33 -7.24 -11.04 -3.58
C ARG A 33 -6.54 -12.38 -3.70
N SER A 34 -5.27 -12.46 -3.29
CA SER A 34 -4.55 -13.72 -3.24
C SER A 34 -5.17 -14.67 -2.22
N ASP A 35 -5.50 -14.17 -1.03
CA ASP A 35 -6.08 -14.95 0.05
C ASP A 35 -7.47 -15.48 -0.29
N VAL A 36 -8.32 -14.67 -0.94
CA VAL A 36 -9.63 -15.11 -1.45
C VAL A 36 -9.47 -16.19 -2.53
N ARG A 37 -8.56 -15.99 -3.49
CA ARG A 37 -8.30 -16.99 -4.56
C ARG A 37 -7.78 -18.33 -4.03
N LEU A 38 -7.00 -18.30 -2.95
CA LEU A 38 -6.49 -19.50 -2.29
C LEU A 38 -7.52 -20.14 -1.34
N GLY A 39 -8.69 -19.52 -1.16
CA GLY A 39 -9.74 -20.00 -0.26
C GLY A 39 -9.44 -19.77 1.21
N HIS A 40 -8.50 -18.88 1.54
CA HIS A 40 -8.17 -18.49 2.91
C HIS A 40 -9.13 -17.44 3.48
N ALA A 41 -9.83 -16.70 2.60
CA ALA A 41 -10.90 -15.77 2.95
C ALA A 41 -12.15 -16.03 2.08
N HIS A 42 -13.33 -15.88 2.68
CA HIS A 42 -14.62 -16.08 1.99
C HIS A 42 -15.29 -14.77 1.59
N ASP A 43 -14.88 -13.66 2.18
CA ASP A 43 -15.42 -12.32 1.95
C ASP A 43 -14.26 -11.34 1.72
N GLU A 44 -14.11 -10.90 0.47
CA GLU A 44 -13.05 -9.99 0.05
C GLU A 44 -13.18 -8.61 0.72
N GLU A 45 -14.40 -8.14 0.93
CA GLU A 45 -14.67 -6.83 1.52
C GLU A 45 -14.33 -6.82 3.01
N ALA A 46 -14.76 -7.87 3.73
CA ALA A 46 -14.47 -8.02 5.15
C ALA A 46 -12.96 -8.15 5.40
N GLU A 47 -12.26 -8.96 4.61
CA GLU A 47 -10.82 -9.13 4.71
C GLU A 47 -10.08 -7.83 4.37
N LEU A 48 -10.49 -7.11 3.33
CA LEU A 48 -9.91 -5.81 2.98
C LEU A 48 -10.08 -4.78 4.10
N ARG A 49 -11.28 -4.66 4.67
CA ARG A 49 -11.55 -3.75 5.78
C ARG A 49 -10.65 -4.06 6.98
N GLN A 50 -10.47 -5.34 7.30
CA GLN A 50 -9.60 -5.79 8.38
C GLN A 50 -8.14 -5.41 8.13
N ARG A 51 -7.59 -5.73 6.95
CA ARG A 51 -6.18 -5.46 6.62
C ARG A 51 -5.86 -3.98 6.56
N LEU A 52 -6.79 -3.17 6.06
CA LEU A 52 -6.65 -1.70 6.06
C LEU A 52 -6.60 -1.17 7.50
N ALA A 53 -7.47 -1.65 8.39
CA ALA A 53 -7.46 -1.27 9.79
C ALA A 53 -6.16 -1.70 10.50
N GLU A 54 -5.65 -2.91 10.25
CA GLU A 54 -4.37 -3.40 10.77
C GLU A 54 -3.18 -2.57 10.28
N ALA A 55 -3.24 -2.06 9.06
CA ALA A 55 -2.26 -1.15 8.49
C ALA A 55 -2.40 0.31 8.97
N GLY A 56 -3.41 0.62 9.80
CA GLY A 56 -3.72 1.99 10.24
C GLY A 56 -4.27 2.88 9.12
N ILE A 57 -4.83 2.29 8.07
CA ILE A 57 -5.41 2.99 6.92
C ILE A 57 -6.93 3.05 7.11
N THR A 58 -7.43 4.23 7.42
CA THR A 58 -8.88 4.48 7.42
C THR A 58 -9.38 4.54 5.98
N ALA A 59 -10.37 3.74 5.64
CA ALA A 59 -11.13 3.81 4.39
C ALA A 59 -12.62 3.80 4.70
N SER A 60 -13.42 4.60 3.98
CA SER A 60 -14.87 4.55 4.08
C SER A 60 -15.43 3.30 3.43
N ASP A 61 -16.66 2.92 3.77
CA ASP A 61 -17.35 1.79 3.14
C ASP A 61 -17.44 1.97 1.62
N GLU A 62 -17.72 3.19 1.13
CA GLU A 62 -17.72 3.54 -0.29
C GLU A 62 -16.33 3.41 -0.97
N GLU A 63 -15.23 3.66 -0.23
CA GLU A 63 -13.88 3.42 -0.76
C GLU A 63 -13.63 1.91 -0.88
N ILE A 64 -13.97 1.15 0.15
CA ILE A 64 -13.79 -0.31 0.19
C ILE A 64 -14.61 -0.98 -0.93
N GLU A 65 -15.88 -0.60 -1.07
CA GLU A 65 -16.75 -1.08 -2.15
C GLU A 65 -16.14 -0.79 -3.53
N ARG A 66 -15.64 0.43 -3.77
CA ARG A 66 -14.96 0.77 -5.05
C ARG A 66 -13.73 -0.09 -5.30
N TYR A 67 -12.90 -0.33 -4.29
CA TYR A 67 -11.71 -1.16 -4.45
C TYR A 67 -12.05 -2.62 -4.79
N VAL A 68 -13.11 -3.17 -4.17
CA VAL A 68 -13.61 -4.53 -4.43
C VAL A 68 -14.32 -4.59 -5.79
N ALA A 69 -15.11 -3.57 -6.13
CA ALA A 69 -15.79 -3.43 -7.43
C ALA A 69 -14.82 -3.20 -8.60
N ARG A 70 -13.53 -2.94 -8.32
CA ARG A 70 -12.45 -2.66 -9.27
C ARG A 70 -12.55 -1.30 -9.95
N GLU A 71 -13.16 -0.33 -9.28
CA GLU A 71 -13.19 1.07 -9.69
C GLU A 71 -12.01 1.80 -9.04
N LEU A 72 -10.85 1.75 -9.71
CA LEU A 72 -9.60 2.40 -9.28
C LEU A 72 -9.42 3.78 -9.94
#